data_AF-A0A4Q2WAX7-F1
#
_entry.id   AF-A0A4Q2WAX7-F1
#
_cell.length_a   1.000
_cell.length_b   1.000
_cell.length_c   1.000
_cell.angle_alpha   90.00
_cell.angle_beta   90.00
_cell.angle_gamma   90.00
#
_symmetry.space_group_name_H-M   'P 1'
#
loop_
_entity.id
_entity.type
_entity.pdbx_description
1 polymer ?
#
loop_
_entity_poly.entity_id
_entity_poly.type
_entity_poly.pdbx_seq_one_letter_code
_entity_poly.pdbx_strand_id
1 'polypeptide(L)'
;MATEEATFRNYTQAQGESYATGRPGYSPELFEIILNHHTSTGGRRDTVLDVGCGTGQAKRDLAPFFKNAIGIDPSEGMITSARETIKSSALSIRFDVSAAEALGIGLEPPIANDSVDLLTAATAAH
;
A
#
# COMPACT_ATOMS: atom_id res chain seq x y z
N MET A 1 -17.02 20.99 -5.16
CA MET A 1 -16.75 19.68 -4.55
C MET A 1 -16.25 18.79 -5.65
N ALA A 2 -15.04 18.24 -5.55
CA ALA A 2 -14.60 17.21 -6.49
C ALA A 2 -15.58 16.04 -6.36
N THR A 3 -16.14 15.57 -7.47
CA THR A 3 -16.91 14.34 -7.51
C THR A 3 -15.99 13.21 -7.07
N GLU A 4 -16.36 12.49 -6.01
CA GLU A 4 -15.57 11.34 -5.54
C GLU A 4 -15.41 10.32 -6.69
N GLU A 5 -14.20 9.82 -6.88
CA GLU A 5 -13.91 8.80 -7.90
C GLU A 5 -14.66 7.51 -7.52
N ALA A 6 -15.56 7.06 -8.42
CA ALA A 6 -16.50 5.98 -8.13
C ALA A 6 -16.05 4.61 -8.65
N THR A 7 -15.10 4.56 -9.60
CA THR A 7 -14.74 3.32 -10.29
C THR A 7 -13.84 2.47 -9.42
N PHE A 8 -12.74 3.03 -8.89
CA PHE A 8 -11.72 2.29 -8.16
C PHE A 8 -12.15 1.99 -6.73
N ARG A 9 -13.02 2.81 -6.13
CA ARG A 9 -13.59 2.57 -4.79
C ARG A 9 -14.49 1.33 -4.71
N ASN A 10 -15.11 0.93 -5.82
CA ASN A 10 -16.13 -0.12 -5.85
C ASN A 10 -15.67 -1.43 -6.50
N TYR A 11 -14.35 -1.67 -6.57
CA TYR A 11 -13.84 -2.94 -7.09
C TYR A 11 -14.32 -4.11 -6.23
N THR A 12 -14.87 -5.13 -6.89
CA THR A 12 -15.10 -6.45 -6.30
C THR A 12 -13.76 -7.20 -6.16
N GLN A 13 -13.73 -8.25 -5.33
CA GLN A 13 -12.54 -9.11 -5.20
C GLN A 13 -12.11 -9.71 -6.55
N ALA A 14 -13.06 -10.19 -7.36
CA ALA A 14 -12.75 -10.77 -8.68
C ALA A 14 -12.09 -9.75 -9.64
N GLN A 15 -12.51 -8.47 -9.55
CA GLN A 15 -11.87 -7.39 -10.29
C GLN A 15 -10.48 -7.08 -9.74
N GLY A 16 -10.28 -7.16 -8.42
CA GLY A 16 -8.96 -7.06 -7.79
C GLY A 16 -8.00 -8.16 -8.25
N GLU A 17 -8.45 -9.42 -8.29
CA GLU A 17 -7.66 -10.56 -8.80
C GLU A 17 -7.30 -10.41 -10.28
N SER A 18 -8.26 -9.96 -11.09
CA SER A 18 -8.05 -9.65 -12.50
C SER A 18 -7.03 -8.51 -12.67
N TYR A 19 -7.12 -7.47 -11.83
CA TYR A 19 -6.18 -6.36 -11.80
C TYR A 19 -4.77 -6.82 -11.43
N ALA A 20 -4.63 -7.68 -10.42
CA ALA A 20 -3.34 -8.23 -10.00
C ALA A 20 -2.67 -9.05 -11.11
N THR A 21 -3.44 -9.81 -11.88
CA THR A 21 -2.93 -10.61 -13.02
C THR A 21 -2.53 -9.73 -14.21
N GLY A 22 -3.28 -8.65 -14.47
CA GLY A 22 -3.10 -7.80 -15.65
C GLY A 22 -2.11 -6.64 -15.49
N ARG A 23 -1.69 -6.31 -14.27
CA ARG A 23 -0.76 -5.21 -13.99
C ARG A 23 0.69 -5.70 -13.95
N PRO A 24 1.60 -5.08 -14.73
CA PRO A 24 3.03 -5.30 -14.56
C PRO A 24 3.46 -4.88 -13.15
N GLY A 25 4.33 -5.70 -12.53
CA GLY A 25 5.02 -5.31 -11.32
C GLY A 25 6.04 -4.19 -11.57
N TYR A 26 6.59 -3.66 -10.49
CA TYR A 26 7.67 -2.68 -10.57
C TYR A 26 9.03 -3.39 -10.68
N SER A 27 10.00 -2.74 -11.31
CA SER A 27 11.35 -3.30 -11.39
C SER A 27 12.05 -3.17 -10.02
N PRO A 28 12.88 -4.15 -9.61
CA PRO A 28 13.63 -4.07 -8.35
C PRO A 28 14.48 -2.79 -8.22
N GLU A 29 15.04 -2.30 -9.33
CA GLU A 29 15.88 -1.10 -9.38
C GLU A 29 15.13 0.16 -8.95
N LEU A 30 13.81 0.24 -9.20
CA LEU A 30 13.00 1.36 -8.73
C LEU A 30 13.00 1.44 -7.20
N PHE A 31 12.82 0.30 -6.53
CA PHE A 31 12.82 0.26 -5.06
C PHE A 31 14.21 0.55 -4.49
N GLU A 32 15.27 0.08 -5.15
CA GLU A 32 16.64 0.43 -4.75
C GLU A 32 16.88 1.94 -4.80
N ILE A 33 16.45 2.62 -5.87
CA ILE A 33 16.58 4.07 -6.01
C ILE A 33 15.83 4.79 -4.88
N ILE A 34 14.57 4.41 -4.61
CA ILE A 34 13.74 5.00 -3.56
C ILE A 34 14.39 4.79 -2.19
N LEU A 35 14.80 3.56 -1.88
CA LEU A 35 15.38 3.20 -0.59
C LEU A 35 16.74 3.86 -0.35
N ASN A 36 17.56 3.97 -1.39
CA ASN A 36 18.85 4.65 -1.32
C ASN A 36 18.65 6.15 -1.07
N HIS A 37 17.76 6.80 -1.81
CA HIS A 37 17.44 8.21 -1.58
C HIS A 37 16.92 8.44 -0.15
N HIS A 38 15.94 7.66 0.29
CA HIS A 38 15.35 7.73 1.63
C HIS A 38 16.39 7.63 2.76
N THR A 39 17.30 6.65 2.66
CA THR A 39 18.35 6.51 3.68
C THR A 39 19.45 7.55 3.57
N SER A 40 19.73 8.07 2.36
CA SER A 40 20.74 9.12 2.16
C SER A 40 20.35 10.44 2.85
N THR A 41 19.05 10.67 3.06
CA THR A 41 18.50 11.81 3.78
C THR A 41 18.31 11.55 5.28
N GLY A 42 18.81 10.43 5.81
CA GLY A 42 18.68 10.05 7.22
C GLY A 42 17.35 9.36 7.58
N GLY A 43 16.55 8.95 6.58
CA GLY A 43 15.30 8.23 6.81
C GLY A 43 15.52 6.87 7.45
N ARG A 44 14.67 6.52 8.42
CA ARG A 44 14.69 5.20 9.07
C ARG A 44 13.85 4.20 8.29
N ARG A 45 13.96 2.91 8.64
CA ARG A 45 13.19 1.84 8.01
C ARG A 45 12.34 1.08 9.03
N ASP A 46 11.66 1.82 9.92
CA ASP A 46 10.75 1.22 10.89
C ASP A 46 9.39 0.97 10.23
N THR A 47 8.75 1.96 9.60
CA THR A 47 7.40 1.82 9.04
C THR A 47 7.29 2.39 7.63
N VAL A 48 6.69 1.60 6.71
CA VAL A 48 6.30 2.07 5.36
C VAL A 48 4.78 2.00 5.17
N LEU A 49 4.18 3.10 4.72
CA LEU A 49 2.77 3.21 4.35
C LEU A 49 2.63 3.33 2.82
N ASP A 50 1.73 2.55 2.21
CA ASP A 50 1.34 2.72 0.80
C ASP A 50 -0.14 3.07 0.76
N VAL A 51 -0.46 4.23 0.18
CA VAL A 51 -1.83 4.73 0.06
C VAL A 51 -2.36 4.49 -1.35
N GLY A 52 -3.60 4.03 -1.45
CA GLY A 52 -4.12 3.48 -2.71
C GLY A 52 -3.35 2.22 -3.11
N CYS A 53 -3.08 1.33 -2.15
CA CYS A 53 -2.19 0.19 -2.35
C CYS A 53 -2.76 -0.87 -3.31
N GLY A 54 -4.05 -0.80 -3.65
CA GLY A 54 -4.74 -1.79 -4.47
C GLY A 54 -4.55 -3.20 -3.94
N THR A 55 -4.15 -4.12 -4.81
CA THR A 55 -3.83 -5.52 -4.45
C THR A 55 -2.46 -5.70 -3.80
N GLY A 56 -1.79 -4.62 -3.39
CA GLY A 56 -0.59 -4.65 -2.56
C GLY A 56 0.72 -4.94 -3.30
N GLN A 57 0.79 -4.76 -4.63
CA GLN A 57 1.99 -5.07 -5.43
C GLN A 57 3.24 -4.31 -4.93
N ALA A 58 3.21 -2.97 -4.94
CA ALA A 58 4.33 -2.16 -4.46
C ALA A 58 4.64 -2.41 -2.98
N LYS A 59 3.61 -2.60 -2.16
CA LYS A 59 3.77 -2.88 -0.73
C LYS A 59 4.54 -4.18 -0.48
N ARG A 60 4.27 -5.24 -1.24
CA ARG A 60 4.99 -6.52 -1.11
C ARG A 60 6.47 -6.38 -1.41
N ASP A 61 6.82 -5.58 -2.41
CA ASP A 61 8.22 -5.38 -2.81
C ASP A 61 8.98 -4.50 -1.80
N LEU A 62 8.29 -3.56 -1.14
CA LEU A 62 8.86 -2.70 -0.09
C LEU A 62 8.93 -3.39 1.28
N ALA A 63 8.01 -4.30 1.59
CA ALA A 63 7.86 -4.89 2.92
C ALA A 63 9.14 -5.52 3.49
N PRO A 64 10.00 -6.24 2.73
CA PRO A 64 11.24 -6.82 3.25
C PRO A 64 12.24 -5.81 3.81
N PHE A 65 12.11 -4.53 3.45
CA PHE A 65 13.07 -3.49 3.83
C PHE A 65 12.67 -2.71 5.08
N PHE A 66 11.47 -2.94 5.63
CA PHE A 66 10.93 -2.22 6.78
C PHE A 66 10.49 -3.18 7.89
N LYS A 67 10.48 -2.72 9.15
CA LYS A 67 9.97 -3.53 10.27
C LYS A 67 8.45 -3.71 10.20
N ASN A 68 7.75 -2.67 9.77
CA ASN A 68 6.29 -2.63 9.63
C ASN A 68 5.91 -2.18 8.22
N ALA A 69 5.00 -2.92 7.58
CA ALA A 69 4.49 -2.62 6.26
C ALA A 69 2.96 -2.49 6.31
N ILE A 70 2.46 -1.32 5.94
CA ILE A 70 1.02 -1.01 5.96
C ILE A 70 0.59 -0.58 4.55
N GLY A 71 -0.50 -1.14 4.04
CA GLY A 71 -1.18 -0.70 2.84
C GLY A 71 -2.62 -0.30 3.14
N ILE A 72 -3.06 0.85 2.62
CA ILE A 72 -4.46 1.28 2.70
C ILE A 72 -5.03 1.56 1.32
N ASP A 73 -6.29 1.20 1.12
CA ASP A 73 -7.04 1.45 -0.11
C ASP A 73 -8.52 1.62 0.23
N PRO A 74 -9.27 2.52 -0.44
CA PRO A 74 -10.70 2.68 -0.18
C PRO A 74 -11.53 1.47 -0.65
N SER A 75 -10.99 0.61 -1.52
CA SER A 75 -11.71 -0.54 -2.07
C SER A 75 -11.58 -1.80 -1.21
N GLU A 76 -12.72 -2.28 -0.71
CA GLU A 76 -12.78 -3.55 0.03
C GLU A 76 -12.37 -4.75 -0.83
N GLY A 77 -12.72 -4.77 -2.13
CA GLY A 77 -12.33 -5.86 -3.01
C GLY A 77 -10.83 -5.90 -3.26
N MET A 78 -10.18 -4.74 -3.42
CA MET A 78 -8.72 -4.66 -3.55
C MET A 78 -8.02 -5.16 -2.29
N ILE A 79 -8.45 -4.69 -1.11
CA ILE A 79 -7.88 -5.09 0.18
C ILE A 79 -8.09 -6.59 0.44
N THR A 80 -9.24 -7.14 0.07
CA THR A 80 -9.50 -8.58 0.16
C THR A 80 -8.50 -9.35 -0.69
N SER A 81 -8.32 -8.98 -1.97
CA SER A 81 -7.31 -9.61 -2.84
C SER A 81 -5.87 -9.45 -2.33
N ALA A 82 -5.53 -8.28 -1.76
CA ALA A 82 -4.22 -8.02 -1.18
C ALA A 82 -3.93 -8.98 -0.01
N ARG A 83 -4.91 -9.16 0.89
CA ARG A 83 -4.84 -10.08 2.04
C ARG A 83 -4.68 -11.53 1.58
N GLU A 84 -5.44 -11.98 0.58
CA GLU A 84 -5.29 -13.34 0.03
C GLU A 84 -3.89 -13.59 -0.53
N THR A 85 -3.31 -12.60 -1.24
CA THR A 85 -2.00 -12.74 -1.88
C THR A 85 -0.86 -12.95 -0.88
N ILE A 86 -0.99 -12.45 0.35
CA ILE A 86 0.06 -12.55 1.38
C ILE A 86 -0.11 -13.72 2.35
N LYS A 87 -1.24 -14.43 2.33
CA LYS A 87 -1.52 -15.54 3.29
C LYS A 87 -0.45 -16.63 3.28
N SER A 88 0.23 -16.83 2.15
CA SER A 88 1.32 -17.79 1.98
C SER A 88 2.72 -17.19 2.16
N SER A 89 2.83 -15.89 2.41
CA SER A 89 4.10 -15.21 2.58
C SER A 89 4.55 -15.20 4.05
N ALA A 90 5.86 -15.21 4.29
CA ALA A 90 6.41 -14.99 5.63
C ALA A 90 6.41 -13.50 6.05
N LEU A 91 5.92 -12.60 5.18
CA LEU A 91 5.91 -11.16 5.42
C LEU A 91 4.68 -10.78 6.25
N SER A 92 4.90 -10.07 7.35
CA SER A 92 3.82 -9.47 8.13
C SER A 92 3.45 -8.11 7.52
N ILE A 93 2.45 -8.12 6.62
CA ILE A 93 1.92 -6.91 5.99
C ILE A 93 0.49 -6.68 6.47
N ARG A 94 0.21 -5.46 6.94
CA ARG A 94 -1.12 -5.02 7.34
C ARG A 94 -1.81 -4.34 6.15
N PHE A 95 -3.01 -4.79 5.82
CA PHE A 95 -3.85 -4.17 4.79
C PHE A 95 -5.20 -3.77 5.37
N ASP A 96 -5.62 -2.53 5.16
CA ASP A 96 -6.87 -2.00 5.69
C ASP A 96 -7.63 -1.12 4.71
N VAL A 97 -8.96 -1.12 4.85
CA VAL A 97 -9.83 -0.27 4.05
C VAL A 97 -9.78 1.15 4.62
N SER A 98 -9.20 2.09 3.88
CA SER A 98 -9.14 3.50 4.25
C SER A 98 -8.85 4.38 3.04
N ALA A 99 -9.45 5.56 3.00
CA ALA A 99 -9.10 6.59 2.03
C ALA A 99 -7.69 7.14 2.34
N ALA A 100 -6.95 7.54 1.30
CA ALA A 100 -5.62 8.09 1.46
C ALA A 100 -5.62 9.34 2.35
N GLU A 101 -6.64 10.18 2.20
CA GLU A 101 -6.84 11.44 2.92
C GLU A 101 -7.14 11.23 4.41
N ALA A 102 -7.64 10.04 4.79
CA ALA A 102 -7.87 9.69 6.18
C ALA A 102 -6.61 9.15 6.87
N LEU A 103 -5.58 8.76 6.10
CA LEU A 103 -4.30 8.23 6.58
C LEU A 103 -4.43 7.16 7.68
N GLY A 104 -5.51 6.38 7.67
CA GLY A 104 -5.76 5.33 8.66
C GLY A 104 -6.08 5.82 10.09
N ILE A 105 -6.47 7.09 10.28
CA ILE A 105 -6.81 7.64 11.62
C ILE A 105 -8.00 6.94 12.28
N GLY A 106 -8.93 6.39 11.48
CA GLY A 106 -10.11 5.67 11.95
C GLY A 106 -9.94 4.14 12.04
N LEU A 107 -8.73 3.63 11.81
CA LEU A 107 -8.45 2.20 11.89
C LEU A 107 -8.20 1.78 13.34
N GLU A 108 -8.25 0.47 13.61
CA GLU A 108 -7.87 -0.10 14.91
C GLU A 108 -6.80 -1.20 14.71
N PRO A 109 -5.55 -1.00 15.18
CA PRO A 109 -5.05 0.23 15.80
C PRO A 109 -4.89 1.36 14.76
N PRO A 110 -5.02 2.65 15.14
CA PRO A 110 -4.86 3.75 14.19
C PRO A 110 -3.41 3.86 13.72
N ILE A 111 -3.20 4.43 12.53
CA ILE A 111 -1.86 4.86 12.12
C ILE A 111 -1.57 6.17 12.86
N ALA A 112 -0.63 6.14 13.80
CA ALA A 112 -0.34 7.29 14.66
C ALA A 112 0.40 8.40 13.89
N ASN A 113 0.27 9.64 14.37
CA ASN A 113 1.10 10.75 13.88
C ASN A 113 2.58 10.45 14.07
N ASP A 114 3.42 10.95 13.15
CA ASP A 114 4.88 10.83 13.21
C ASP A 114 5.39 9.36 13.30
N SER A 115 4.61 8.39 12.83
CA SER A 115 4.90 6.95 12.95
C SER A 115 5.36 6.27 11.65
N VAL A 116 5.28 6.98 10.52
CA VAL A 116 5.63 6.49 9.18
C VAL A 116 6.94 7.12 8.74
N ASP A 117 7.91 6.30 8.33
CA ASP A 117 9.18 6.81 7.80
C ASP A 117 9.12 7.06 6.29
N LEU A 118 8.39 6.20 5.54
CA LEU A 118 8.21 6.33 4.10
C LEU A 118 6.74 6.14 3.70
N LEU A 119 6.20 7.07 2.92
CA LEU A 119 4.86 6.99 2.33
C LEU A 119 4.96 6.87 0.80
N THR A 120 4.23 5.93 0.21
CA THR A 120 4.16 5.72 -1.24
C THR A 120 2.71 5.83 -1.74
N ALA A 121 2.55 6.25 -2.99
CA ALA A 121 1.28 6.24 -3.73
C ALA A 121 1.55 5.73 -5.15
N ALA A 122 1.55 4.41 -5.32
CA ALA A 122 2.07 3.76 -6.53
C ALA A 122 0.98 3.60 -7.61
N THR A 123 0.79 4.63 -8.45
CA THR A 123 -0.27 4.76 -9.47
C THR A 123 -1.66 5.14 -8.90
N ALA A 124 -1.68 5.90 -7.80
CA ALA A 124 -2.93 6.28 -7.10
C ALA A 124 -3.10 7.80 -6.85
N ALA A 125 -2.18 8.64 -7.33
CA ALA A 125 -2.11 10.07 -6.98
C ALA A 125 -2.69 11.05 -8.03
N HIS A 126 -3.39 10.54 -9.05
CA HIS A 126 -3.98 11.34 -10.12
C HIS A 126 -5.32 11.94 -9.70
#